data_AF-A0A840CEX8-F1
#
_entry.id   AF-A0A840CEX8-F1
#
_cell.length_a   1.000
_cell.length_b   1.000
_cell.length_c   1.000
_cell.angle_alpha   90.00
_cell.angle_beta   90.00
_cell.angle_gamma   90.00
#
_symmetry.space_group_name_H-M   'P 1'
#
loop_
_entity.id
_entity.type
_entity.pdbx_description
1 polymer ?
#
loop_
_entity_poly.entity_id
_entity_poly.type
_entity_poly.pdbx_seq_one_letter_code
_entity_poly.pdbx_strand_id
1 'polypeptide(L)'
;MKKIIYLIFIGFLSFMSCGDDDKLTTEKSVNYLDLSDLVVYKGSASGAEEIIYNDLKNRTLASYFFKTSYQPAYFSRYTMDFYEGRLTYVFLDDNGIGRKIVSTYEFKDDKLYILNADTLKFVAYGDNPNNLYMLRSIARYPLPGLDRDTIQTFDVIIGADTILKLAGHDSLDDLKLSSDTIVWCNIKYLFN
;
A
#
# COMPACT_ATOMS: atom_id res chain seq x y z
N MET A 1 13.38 77.45 -8.46
CA MET A 1 12.23 76.53 -8.49
C MET A 1 12.76 75.12 -8.72
N LYS A 2 12.73 74.28 -7.68
CA LYS A 2 13.09 72.86 -7.75
C LYS A 2 11.82 72.07 -8.10
N LYS A 3 11.88 71.11 -9.02
CA LYS A 3 11.40 69.73 -8.85
C LYS A 3 11.50 68.90 -10.14
N ILE A 4 12.40 67.90 -10.06
CA ILE A 4 12.23 66.50 -10.47
C ILE A 4 12.00 66.25 -11.96
N ILE A 5 13.14 66.15 -12.66
CA ILE A 5 13.35 65.26 -13.81
C ILE A 5 13.50 63.82 -13.24
N TYR A 6 13.20 62.82 -14.08
CA TYR A 6 13.28 61.36 -13.87
C TYR A 6 12.00 60.69 -13.37
N LEU A 7 11.27 60.05 -14.30
CA LEU A 7 10.68 58.70 -14.17
C LEU A 7 9.82 58.35 -15.40
N ILE A 8 10.45 58.04 -16.53
CA ILE A 8 9.82 57.19 -17.56
C ILE A 8 10.93 56.27 -18.11
N PHE A 9 11.34 55.31 -17.28
CA PHE A 9 12.18 54.19 -17.72
C PHE A 9 11.91 52.96 -16.86
N ILE A 10 10.63 52.63 -16.66
CA ILE A 10 10.19 51.36 -16.07
C ILE A 10 8.93 50.95 -16.82
N GLY A 11 9.07 50.06 -17.79
CA GLY A 11 7.92 49.55 -18.55
C GLY A 11 8.23 48.55 -19.66
N PHE A 12 9.45 47.99 -19.71
CA PHE A 12 9.84 47.02 -20.73
C PHE A 12 10.69 45.87 -20.16
N LEU A 13 10.36 45.39 -18.96
CA LEU A 13 11.11 44.31 -18.31
C LEU A 13 10.23 43.32 -17.53
N SER A 14 9.00 43.07 -18.01
CA SER A 14 8.13 42.06 -17.39
C SER A 14 7.26 41.34 -18.40
N PHE A 15 7.89 40.78 -19.43
CA PHE A 15 7.40 39.58 -20.12
C PHE A 15 8.56 38.64 -20.47
N MET A 16 9.47 38.38 -19.52
CA MET A 16 9.97 37.02 -19.39
C MET A 16 8.88 36.27 -18.62
N SER A 17 7.86 35.86 -19.37
CA SER A 17 7.16 34.62 -19.05
C SER A 17 8.26 33.55 -19.02
N CYS A 18 8.77 33.21 -17.84
CA CYS A 18 9.12 31.82 -17.61
C CYS A 18 7.81 31.09 -17.85
N GLY A 19 7.60 30.64 -19.09
CA GLY A 19 6.79 29.46 -19.30
C GLY A 19 7.47 28.40 -18.46
N ASP A 20 6.93 28.15 -17.27
CA ASP A 20 7.10 26.84 -16.69
C ASP A 20 6.40 25.95 -17.71
N ASP A 21 7.22 25.35 -18.57
CA ASP A 21 6.83 24.22 -19.36
C ASP A 21 5.96 23.35 -18.46
N ASP A 22 4.79 22.96 -18.96
CA ASP A 22 3.94 21.89 -18.43
C ASP A 22 4.76 20.60 -18.29
N LYS A 23 5.67 20.56 -17.31
CA LYS A 23 6.50 19.43 -16.98
C LYS A 23 5.68 18.60 -16.02
N LEU A 24 4.87 17.73 -16.61
CA LEU A 24 4.02 16.74 -15.99
C LEU A 24 4.70 16.10 -14.76
N THR A 25 4.43 16.64 -13.57
CA THR A 25 4.57 15.92 -12.31
C THR A 25 3.55 14.78 -12.36
N THR A 26 4.03 13.54 -12.36
CA THR A 26 3.14 12.38 -12.28
C THR A 26 2.92 12.09 -10.80
N GLU A 27 2.10 12.93 -10.15
CA GLU A 27 1.66 12.65 -8.80
C GLU A 27 0.77 11.40 -8.81
N LYS A 28 1.21 10.38 -8.09
CA LYS A 28 0.54 9.11 -7.91
C LYS A 28 0.02 9.00 -6.49
N SER A 29 -1.20 8.51 -6.35
CA SER A 29 -1.84 8.30 -5.05
C SER A 29 -2.43 6.90 -4.97
N VAL A 30 -2.55 6.37 -3.75
CA VAL A 30 -3.26 5.11 -3.54
C VAL A 30 -4.76 5.33 -3.77
N ASN A 31 -5.26 4.84 -4.90
CA ASN A 31 -6.68 4.97 -5.26
C ASN A 31 -7.34 3.64 -5.66
N TYR A 32 -6.56 2.57 -5.79
CA TYR A 32 -7.07 1.24 -6.08
C TYR A 32 -6.54 0.19 -5.10
N LEU A 33 -7.39 -0.79 -4.78
CA LEU A 33 -7.08 -1.92 -3.92
C LEU A 33 -7.28 -3.20 -4.71
N ASP A 34 -6.24 -4.03 -4.75
CA ASP A 34 -6.29 -5.38 -5.28
C ASP A 34 -6.46 -6.38 -4.13
N LEU A 35 -7.53 -7.17 -4.24
CA LEU A 35 -7.92 -8.24 -3.31
C LEU A 35 -8.03 -9.58 -4.04
N SER A 36 -7.41 -9.73 -5.21
CA SER A 36 -7.45 -10.95 -6.01
C SER A 36 -6.89 -12.17 -5.27
N ASP A 37 -5.99 -11.92 -4.31
CA ASP A 37 -5.36 -12.94 -3.46
C ASP A 37 -6.18 -13.31 -2.21
N LEU A 38 -7.49 -13.00 -2.18
CA LEU A 38 -8.35 -13.43 -1.07
C LEU A 38 -8.62 -14.93 -1.16
N VAL A 39 -8.17 -15.68 -0.16
CA VAL A 39 -8.34 -17.14 -0.08
C VAL A 39 -9.07 -17.52 1.19
N VAL A 40 -9.98 -18.49 1.08
CA VAL A 40 -10.79 -19.02 2.19
C VAL A 40 -10.73 -20.55 2.14
N TYR A 41 -10.27 -21.15 3.21
CA TYR A 41 -10.36 -22.60 3.44
C TYR A 41 -11.25 -22.87 4.63
N LYS A 42 -12.23 -23.74 4.46
CA LYS A 42 -13.10 -24.22 5.53
C LYS A 42 -12.72 -25.65 5.87
N GLY A 43 -12.56 -25.94 7.16
CA GLY A 43 -12.33 -27.31 7.60
C GLY A 43 -13.55 -28.22 7.37
N SER A 44 -13.27 -29.48 7.04
CA SER A 44 -14.24 -30.52 6.71
C SER A 44 -13.71 -31.88 7.14
N ALA A 45 -14.59 -32.90 7.24
CA ALA A 45 -14.17 -34.22 7.71
C ALA A 45 -13.03 -34.84 6.88
N SER A 46 -12.93 -34.48 5.60
CA SER A 46 -11.84 -34.91 4.70
C SER A 46 -10.58 -34.02 4.76
N GLY A 47 -10.62 -32.88 5.44
CA GLY A 47 -9.58 -31.85 5.41
C GLY A 47 -10.14 -30.52 4.92
N ALA A 48 -9.28 -29.55 4.67
CA ALA A 48 -9.70 -28.24 4.19
C ALA A 48 -10.35 -28.29 2.80
N GLU A 49 -11.45 -27.57 2.65
CA GLU A 49 -12.10 -27.31 1.36
C GLU A 49 -11.92 -25.83 1.01
N GLU A 50 -11.35 -25.55 -0.16
CA GLU A 50 -11.26 -24.19 -0.66
C GLU A 50 -12.64 -23.67 -1.05
N ILE A 51 -13.02 -22.51 -0.51
CA ILE A 51 -14.25 -21.85 -0.90
C ILE A 51 -13.93 -20.85 -2.01
N ILE A 52 -14.28 -21.24 -3.23
CA ILE A 52 -14.13 -20.38 -4.41
C ILE A 52 -15.31 -19.42 -4.48
N TYR A 53 -15.03 -18.13 -4.35
CA TYR A 53 -16.00 -17.06 -4.54
C TYR A 53 -15.83 -16.38 -5.89
N ASN A 54 -16.88 -15.67 -6.33
CA ASN A 54 -16.76 -14.73 -7.44
C ASN A 54 -15.99 -13.47 -6.96
N ASP A 55 -14.91 -13.16 -7.67
CA ASP A 55 -13.97 -12.07 -7.38
C ASP A 55 -14.60 -10.67 -7.35
N LEU A 56 -15.73 -10.47 -8.08
CA LEU A 56 -16.53 -9.24 -8.04
C LEU A 56 -17.05 -8.90 -6.62
N LYS A 57 -16.99 -9.84 -5.67
CA LYS A 57 -17.43 -9.65 -4.29
C LYS A 57 -16.28 -9.59 -3.27
N ASN A 58 -15.01 -9.53 -3.70
CA ASN A 58 -13.87 -9.60 -2.78
C ASN A 58 -13.88 -8.50 -1.71
N ARG A 59 -14.33 -7.29 -2.02
CA ARG A 59 -14.47 -6.22 -1.00
C ARG A 59 -15.49 -6.58 0.09
N THR A 60 -16.62 -7.16 -0.31
CA THR A 60 -17.67 -7.60 0.62
C THR A 60 -17.18 -8.76 1.48
N LEU A 61 -16.48 -9.72 0.88
CA LEU A 61 -15.90 -10.86 1.59
C LEU A 61 -14.79 -10.43 2.55
N ALA A 62 -13.87 -9.56 2.12
CA ALA A 62 -12.85 -9.00 2.99
C ALA A 62 -13.47 -8.27 4.19
N SER A 63 -14.51 -7.47 3.96
CA SER A 63 -15.25 -6.78 5.03
C SER A 63 -15.93 -7.76 5.99
N TYR A 64 -16.50 -8.85 5.46
CA TYR A 64 -17.16 -9.88 6.25
C TYR A 64 -16.16 -10.67 7.12
N PHE A 65 -15.07 -11.15 6.52
CA PHE A 65 -14.11 -12.01 7.21
C PHE A 65 -13.22 -11.23 8.17
N PHE A 66 -12.74 -10.05 7.77
CA PHE A 66 -11.74 -9.30 8.50
C PHE A 66 -12.30 -8.11 9.29
N LYS A 67 -13.59 -7.79 9.13
CA LYS A 67 -14.30 -6.77 9.93
C LYS A 67 -13.51 -5.46 10.01
N THR A 68 -13.29 -4.93 11.21
CA THR A 68 -12.63 -3.64 11.47
C THR A 68 -11.12 -3.65 11.17
N SER A 69 -10.50 -4.82 11.02
CA SER A 69 -9.08 -4.93 10.67
C SER A 69 -8.83 -4.72 9.18
N TYR A 70 -9.84 -4.92 8.33
CA TYR A 70 -9.76 -4.52 6.93
C TYR A 70 -9.96 -3.01 6.80
N GLN A 71 -8.89 -2.32 6.42
CA GLN A 71 -8.85 -0.86 6.28
C GLN A 71 -8.55 -0.50 4.82
N PRO A 72 -9.58 -0.25 3.99
CA PRO A 72 -9.40 0.15 2.59
C PRO A 72 -8.58 1.44 2.43
N ALA A 73 -8.71 2.36 3.39
CA ALA A 73 -8.08 3.68 3.33
C ALA A 73 -6.69 3.73 3.99
N TYR A 74 -6.09 2.57 4.33
CA TYR A 74 -4.87 2.50 5.14
C TYR A 74 -3.72 3.38 4.60
N PHE A 75 -3.48 3.32 3.29
CA PHE A 75 -2.46 4.13 2.62
C PHE A 75 -3.02 5.30 1.81
N SER A 76 -4.28 5.71 2.04
CA SER A 76 -4.95 6.75 1.23
C SER A 76 -4.30 8.13 1.27
N ARG A 77 -3.44 8.40 2.27
CA ARG A 77 -2.68 9.66 2.40
C ARG A 77 -1.25 9.57 1.87
N TYR A 78 -0.89 8.46 1.23
CA TYR A 78 0.43 8.26 0.68
C TYR A 78 0.43 8.75 -0.77
N THR A 79 1.33 9.66 -1.10
CA THR A 79 1.50 10.18 -2.46
C THR A 79 2.97 10.15 -2.88
N MET A 80 3.19 9.97 -4.18
CA MET A 80 4.50 9.92 -4.81
C MET A 80 4.52 10.82 -6.02
N ASP A 81 5.57 11.61 -6.19
CA ASP A 81 5.79 12.40 -7.39
C ASP A 81 7.23 12.23 -7.86
N PHE A 82 7.37 11.89 -9.14
CA PHE A 82 8.63 11.59 -9.79
C PHE A 82 9.06 12.77 -10.65
N TYR A 83 10.21 13.36 -10.33
CA TYR A 83 10.72 14.53 -11.05
C TYR A 83 12.25 14.51 -11.13
N GLU A 84 12.81 14.56 -12.34
CA GLU A 84 14.26 14.67 -12.62
C GLU A 84 15.14 13.71 -11.77
N GLY A 85 14.76 12.42 -11.69
CA GLY A 85 15.50 11.41 -10.94
C GLY A 85 15.36 11.51 -9.41
N ARG A 86 14.43 12.34 -8.93
CA ARG A 86 14.04 12.45 -7.54
C ARG A 86 12.61 11.98 -7.33
N LEU A 87 12.38 11.44 -6.15
CA LEU A 87 11.08 11.08 -5.63
C LEU A 87 10.72 12.06 -4.52
N THR A 88 9.59 12.72 -4.68
CA THR A 88 8.86 13.32 -3.58
C THR A 88 7.90 12.28 -3.03
N TYR A 89 8.06 11.89 -1.76
CA TYR A 89 7.20 10.92 -1.10
C TYR A 89 6.57 11.55 0.15
N VAL A 90 5.24 11.48 0.22
CA VAL A 90 4.46 11.94 1.37
C VAL A 90 3.87 10.73 2.09
N PHE A 91 4.07 10.64 3.39
CA PHE A 91 3.56 9.56 4.24
C PHE A 91 3.13 10.11 5.61
N LEU A 92 2.35 9.33 6.37
CA LEU A 92 2.05 9.64 7.76
C LEU A 92 3.09 9.00 8.67
N ASP A 93 3.67 9.76 9.58
CA ASP A 93 4.46 9.18 10.66
C ASP A 93 3.59 8.50 11.73
N ASP A 94 4.23 7.90 12.73
CA ASP A 94 3.54 7.17 13.81
C ASP A 94 2.55 8.02 14.62
N ASN A 95 2.64 9.37 14.53
CA ASN A 95 1.72 10.30 15.18
C ASN A 95 0.60 10.79 14.24
N GLY A 96 0.52 10.25 13.02
CA GLY A 96 -0.44 10.68 12.00
C GLY A 96 -0.11 12.03 11.39
N ILE A 97 1.13 12.52 11.53
CA ILE A 97 1.58 13.78 10.92
C ILE A 97 2.15 13.47 9.53
N GLY A 98 1.66 14.20 8.52
CA GLY A 98 2.19 14.11 7.16
C GLY A 98 3.64 14.58 7.10
N ARG A 99 4.54 13.71 6.64
CA ARG A 99 5.95 14.01 6.37
C ARG A 99 6.22 13.92 4.87
N LYS A 100 7.00 14.88 4.37
CA LYS A 100 7.47 14.93 2.98
C LYS A 100 8.96 14.62 2.94
N ILE A 101 9.36 13.68 2.10
CA ILE A 101 10.76 13.41 1.78
C ILE A 101 10.97 13.72 0.30
N VAL A 102 12.10 14.36 -0.02
CA VAL A 102 12.58 14.52 -1.40
C VAL A 102 13.97 13.90 -1.47
N SER A 103 14.13 12.86 -2.27
CA SER A 103 15.41 12.17 -2.40
C SER A 103 15.60 11.52 -3.76
N THR A 104 16.83 11.18 -4.12
CA THR A 104 17.09 10.25 -5.22
C THR A 104 16.49 8.89 -4.89
N TYR A 105 15.98 8.21 -5.92
CA TYR A 105 15.38 6.89 -5.79
C TYR A 105 16.07 5.87 -6.68
N GLU A 106 15.90 4.60 -6.33
CA GLU A 106 16.38 3.47 -7.10
C GLU A 106 15.31 2.37 -7.11
N PHE A 107 15.15 1.73 -8.27
CA PHE A 107 14.39 0.48 -8.39
C PHE A 107 15.37 -0.69 -8.31
N LYS A 108 15.12 -1.60 -7.37
CA LYS A 108 15.95 -2.78 -7.14
C LYS A 108 15.10 -3.94 -6.64
N ASP A 109 15.27 -5.12 -7.22
CA ASP A 109 14.58 -6.36 -6.81
C ASP A 109 13.05 -6.17 -6.67
N ASP A 110 12.44 -5.57 -7.70
CA ASP A 110 11.00 -5.23 -7.76
C ASP A 110 10.50 -4.34 -6.62
N LYS A 111 11.37 -3.45 -6.13
CA LYS A 111 11.05 -2.48 -5.07
C LYS A 111 11.63 -1.11 -5.37
N LEU A 112 10.90 -0.09 -4.96
CA LEU A 112 11.31 1.30 -4.95
C LEU A 112 11.95 1.64 -3.61
N TYR A 113 13.14 2.23 -3.67
CA TYR A 113 13.88 2.74 -2.52
C TYR A 113 14.20 4.22 -2.68
N ILE A 114 14.31 4.93 -1.56
CA ILE A 114 14.93 6.26 -1.50
C ILE A 114 16.27 6.18 -0.78
N LEU A 115 17.22 7.02 -1.21
CA LEU A 115 18.49 7.17 -0.51
C LEU A 115 18.31 8.06 0.73
N ASN A 116 18.79 7.63 1.88
CA ASN A 116 18.80 8.42 3.10
C ASN A 116 20.14 8.28 3.82
N ALA A 117 20.89 9.39 3.89
CA ALA A 117 22.28 9.49 4.33
C ALA A 117 23.25 8.64 3.49
N ASP A 118 23.15 7.30 3.55
CA ASP A 118 23.85 6.32 2.70
C ASP A 118 23.10 4.97 2.66
N THR A 119 21.84 4.96 3.11
CA THR A 119 21.03 3.74 3.25
C THR A 119 19.83 3.80 2.33
N LEU A 120 19.53 2.69 1.66
CA LEU A 120 18.29 2.53 0.92
C LEU A 120 17.15 2.28 1.90
N LYS A 121 16.11 3.12 1.85
CA LYS A 121 14.87 2.94 2.59
C LYS A 121 13.76 2.53 1.65
N PHE A 122 13.09 1.42 1.99
CA PHE A 122 11.97 0.91 1.22
C PHE A 122 10.84 1.95 1.18
N VAL A 123 10.23 2.09 0.01
CA VAL A 123 9.09 2.98 -0.23
C VAL A 123 7.88 2.20 -0.70
N ALA A 124 8.01 1.40 -1.76
CA ALA A 124 6.92 0.61 -2.32
C ALA A 124 7.46 -0.60 -3.08
N TYR A 125 6.59 -1.58 -3.33
CA TYR A 125 6.85 -2.65 -4.27
C TYR A 125 6.60 -2.16 -5.70
N GLY A 126 7.28 -2.74 -6.67
CA GLY A 126 7.23 -2.36 -8.07
C GLY A 126 8.61 -2.06 -8.66
N ASP A 127 8.71 -2.20 -9.97
CA ASP A 127 9.94 -2.06 -10.76
C ASP A 127 9.97 -0.78 -11.60
N ASN A 128 8.84 -0.06 -11.70
CA ASN A 128 8.73 1.18 -12.44
C ASN A 128 7.61 2.07 -11.88
N PRO A 129 7.60 3.39 -12.18
CA PRO A 129 6.60 4.32 -11.64
C PRO A 129 5.14 3.96 -11.93
N ASN A 130 4.85 3.24 -13.02
CA ASN A 130 3.49 2.89 -13.42
C ASN A 130 2.98 1.61 -12.76
N ASN A 131 3.81 0.90 -12.01
CA ASN A 131 3.47 -0.35 -11.37
C ASN A 131 3.98 -0.35 -9.93
N LEU A 132 3.44 0.54 -9.09
CA LEU A 132 3.82 0.68 -7.70
C LEU A 132 2.67 0.30 -6.77
N TYR A 133 2.98 -0.37 -5.66
CA TYR A 133 2.00 -0.68 -4.64
C TYR A 133 2.60 -0.79 -3.23
N MET A 134 1.77 -0.53 -2.22
CA MET A 134 2.02 -0.96 -0.84
C MET A 134 1.35 -2.29 -0.57
N LEU A 135 1.90 -3.07 0.34
CA LEU A 135 1.35 -4.35 0.77
C LEU A 135 0.91 -4.29 2.23
N ARG A 136 -0.28 -4.82 2.52
CA ARG A 136 -0.66 -5.21 3.89
C ARG A 136 -1.38 -6.54 3.80
N SER A 137 -0.83 -7.56 4.45
CA SER A 137 -1.46 -8.86 4.49
C SER A 137 -2.33 -8.99 5.72
N ILE A 138 -3.41 -9.74 5.61
CA ILE A 138 -4.35 -9.94 6.69
C ILE A 138 -4.79 -11.40 6.71
N ALA A 139 -4.91 -11.97 7.90
CA ALA A 139 -5.40 -13.33 8.08
C ALA A 139 -6.42 -13.41 9.20
N ARG A 140 -7.35 -14.35 9.08
CA ARG A 140 -8.25 -14.81 10.12
C ARG A 140 -8.09 -16.32 10.28
N TYR A 141 -7.94 -16.78 11.51
CA TYR A 141 -7.76 -18.19 11.83
C TYR A 141 -8.16 -18.47 13.29
N PRO A 142 -8.51 -19.72 13.64
CA PRO A 142 -8.77 -20.10 15.03
C PRO A 142 -7.48 -19.97 15.86
N LEU A 143 -7.56 -19.41 17.07
CA LEU A 143 -6.38 -19.35 17.93
C LEU A 143 -6.29 -20.61 18.80
N PRO A 144 -5.15 -21.34 18.78
CA PRO A 144 -4.97 -22.51 19.64
C PRO A 144 -5.24 -22.18 21.11
N GLY A 145 -6.10 -22.98 21.75
CA GLY A 145 -6.41 -22.85 23.17
C GLY A 145 -7.40 -21.74 23.54
N LEU A 146 -7.90 -20.97 22.58
CA LEU A 146 -9.04 -20.06 22.77
C LEU A 146 -10.17 -20.43 21.81
N ASP A 147 -11.40 -20.52 22.31
CA ASP A 147 -12.59 -20.74 21.47
C ASP A 147 -13.03 -19.44 20.76
N ARG A 148 -12.10 -18.84 20.01
CA ARG A 148 -12.34 -17.63 19.21
C ARG A 148 -11.37 -17.51 18.05
N ASP A 149 -11.87 -16.89 16.98
CA ASP A 149 -11.03 -16.50 15.85
C ASP A 149 -10.16 -15.29 16.21
N THR A 150 -8.96 -15.28 15.64
CA THR A 150 -8.04 -14.13 15.66
C THR A 150 -7.98 -13.53 14.27
N ILE A 151 -7.90 -12.20 14.20
CA ILE A 151 -7.59 -11.47 12.97
C ILE A 151 -6.26 -10.75 13.18
N GLN A 152 -5.27 -11.05 12.35
CA GLN A 152 -3.93 -10.48 12.43
C GLN A 152 -3.54 -9.85 11.09
N THR A 153 -2.71 -8.81 11.15
CA THR A 153 -2.18 -8.12 9.98
C THR A 153 -0.66 -8.16 9.96
N PHE A 154 -0.08 -8.15 8.77
CA PHE A 154 1.35 -8.35 8.51
C PHE A 154 1.84 -7.41 7.42
N ASP A 155 3.10 -6.97 7.52
CA ASP A 155 3.78 -6.14 6.51
C ASP A 155 4.55 -6.97 5.46
N VAL A 156 4.26 -8.27 5.40
CA VAL A 156 4.91 -9.25 4.51
C VAL A 156 3.86 -10.13 3.85
N ILE A 157 4.21 -10.73 2.72
CA ILE A 157 3.37 -11.73 2.06
C ILE A 157 3.21 -12.93 2.99
N ILE A 158 1.98 -13.40 3.15
CA ILE A 158 1.64 -14.61 3.89
C ILE A 158 0.94 -15.62 2.97
N GLY A 159 1.02 -16.90 3.32
CA GLY A 159 0.32 -17.96 2.62
C GLY A 159 -0.15 -19.03 3.60
N ALA A 160 -0.70 -20.12 3.05
CA ALA A 160 -1.28 -21.22 3.81
C ALA A 160 -0.37 -21.71 4.94
N ASP A 161 0.91 -22.01 4.65
CA ASP A 161 1.87 -22.52 5.63
C ASP A 161 2.03 -21.62 6.87
N THR A 162 2.07 -20.31 6.66
CA THR A 162 2.18 -19.34 7.76
C THR A 162 0.95 -19.40 8.64
N ILE A 163 -0.23 -19.44 8.02
CA ILE A 163 -1.51 -19.36 8.73
C ILE A 163 -1.83 -20.67 9.44
N LEU A 164 -1.53 -21.81 8.81
CA LEU A 164 -1.65 -23.14 9.43
C LEU A 164 -0.81 -23.22 10.70
N LYS A 165 0.46 -22.80 10.65
CA LYS A 165 1.33 -22.75 11.84
C LYS A 165 0.76 -21.84 12.94
N LEU A 166 0.22 -20.68 12.57
CA LEU A 166 -0.42 -19.77 13.53
C LEU A 166 -1.70 -20.35 14.14
N ALA A 167 -2.45 -21.13 13.35
CA ALA A 167 -3.65 -21.84 13.75
C ALA A 167 -3.38 -23.14 14.50
N GLY A 168 -2.11 -23.57 14.64
CA GLY A 168 -1.72 -24.79 15.33
C GLY A 168 -1.92 -26.08 14.53
N HIS A 169 -1.94 -25.98 13.20
CA HIS A 169 -2.06 -27.09 12.26
C HIS A 169 -0.78 -27.25 11.43
N ASP A 170 -0.46 -28.48 11.05
CA ASP A 170 0.71 -28.78 10.22
C ASP A 170 0.37 -28.74 8.73
N SER A 171 -0.89 -29.00 8.39
CA SER A 171 -1.36 -29.11 7.01
C SER A 171 -2.84 -28.73 6.85
N LEU A 172 -3.28 -28.51 5.61
CA LEU A 172 -4.69 -28.34 5.28
C LEU A 172 -5.53 -29.57 5.62
N ASP A 173 -4.94 -30.77 5.60
CA ASP A 173 -5.64 -32.00 5.95
C ASP A 173 -6.06 -32.02 7.43
N ASP A 174 -5.41 -31.24 8.29
CA ASP A 174 -5.72 -31.18 9.72
C ASP A 174 -6.95 -30.32 10.06
N LEU A 175 -7.45 -29.53 9.10
CA LEU A 175 -8.64 -28.71 9.27
C LEU A 175 -9.90 -29.59 9.16
N LYS A 176 -10.28 -30.25 10.26
CA LYS A 176 -11.33 -31.28 10.28
C LYS A 176 -12.72 -30.75 10.63
N LEU A 177 -12.81 -29.57 11.22
CA LEU A 177 -14.05 -28.96 11.67
C LEU A 177 -14.33 -27.67 10.91
N SER A 178 -15.60 -27.32 10.72
CA SER A 178 -15.95 -26.05 10.09
C SER A 178 -15.48 -24.82 10.89
N SER A 179 -15.22 -24.99 12.18
CA SER A 179 -14.58 -23.99 13.05
C SER A 179 -13.12 -23.72 12.68
N ASP A 180 -12.47 -24.64 11.98
CA ASP A 180 -11.05 -24.56 11.63
C ASP A 180 -10.83 -23.71 10.36
N THR A 181 -11.75 -22.77 10.10
CA THR A 181 -11.72 -21.95 8.89
C THR A 181 -10.56 -20.97 8.96
N ILE A 182 -9.70 -21.01 7.94
CA ILE A 182 -8.62 -20.05 7.75
C ILE A 182 -8.91 -19.17 6.52
N VAL A 183 -8.60 -17.89 6.63
CA VAL A 183 -8.82 -16.90 5.59
C VAL A 183 -7.63 -15.97 5.53
N TRP A 184 -7.16 -15.61 4.34
CA TRP A 184 -6.15 -14.55 4.21
C TRP A 184 -6.26 -13.80 2.90
N CYS A 185 -5.59 -12.65 2.86
CA CYS A 185 -5.41 -11.86 1.65
C CYS A 185 -4.12 -11.05 1.76
N ASN A 186 -3.29 -11.10 0.73
CA ASN A 186 -2.17 -10.17 0.54
C ASN A 186 -2.67 -8.92 -0.21
N ILE A 187 -3.20 -7.94 0.54
CA ILE A 187 -3.84 -6.74 -0.05
C ILE A 187 -2.78 -5.84 -0.67
N LYS A 188 -2.94 -5.52 -1.96
CA LYS A 188 -2.09 -4.53 -2.64
C LYS A 188 -2.84 -3.21 -2.80
N TYR A 189 -2.19 -2.13 -2.41
CA TYR A 189 -2.68 -0.76 -2.49
C TYR A 189 -1.92 -0.05 -3.60
N LEU A 190 -2.54 0.06 -4.77
CA LEU A 190 -1.86 0.49 -6.00
C LEU A 190 -1.83 2.01 -6.12
N PHE A 191 -0.66 2.53 -6.48
CA PHE A 191 -0.43 3.92 -6.84
C PHE A 191 -0.74 4.11 -8.32
N ASN A 192 -1.73 4.95 -8.64
CA ASN A 192 -2.06 5.33 -10.01
C ASN A 192 -1.82 6.82 -10.22
#